data_AF-A0A453C814-F1
#
_entry.id   AF-A0A453C814-F1
#
_cell.length_a   1.000
_cell.length_b   1.000
_cell.length_c   1.000
_cell.angle_alpha   90.00
_cell.angle_beta   90.00
_cell.angle_gamma   90.00
#
_symmetry.space_group_name_H-M   'P 1'
#
loop_
_entity.id
_entity.type
_entity.pdbx_description
1 polymer ?
#
loop_
_entity_poly.entity_id
_entity_poly.type
_entity_poly.pdbx_seq_one_letter_code
_entity_poly.pdbx_strand_id
1 'polypeptide(L)'
;GLQVLMRHFATCPKKMAPGGCARCKRMLQLFRLHASVCDRPDRACRVPLCSHFKAKAQTGKADKTWRLLVKKVTRAKVMSSLADRKVVPEVVVMSWTMYNGRVAKLR
;
A
#
# COMPACT_ATOMS: atom_id res chain seq x y z
N GLY A 1 19.21 3.35 -2.72
CA GLY A 1 17.83 3.85 -2.51
C GLY A 1 16.91 3.50 -3.68
N LEU A 2 15.60 3.72 -3.55
CA LEU A 2 14.56 3.36 -4.55
C LEU A 2 14.78 4.00 -5.93
N GLN A 3 15.25 5.25 -5.97
CA GLN A 3 15.53 5.97 -7.23
C GLN A 3 16.56 5.24 -8.12
N VAL A 4 17.57 4.61 -7.52
CA VAL A 4 18.56 3.80 -8.25
C VAL A 4 17.91 2.58 -8.91
N LEU A 5 16.96 1.97 -8.20
CA LEU A 5 16.19 0.83 -8.72
C LEU A 5 15.32 1.28 -9.91
N MET A 6 14.73 2.48 -9.84
CA MET A 6 13.91 3.05 -10.92
C MET A 6 14.74 3.35 -12.17
N ARG A 7 15.89 4.02 -12.02
CA ARG A 7 16.81 4.30 -13.13
C ARG A 7 17.26 3.01 -13.82
N HIS A 8 17.65 2.00 -13.04
CA HIS A 8 18.02 0.70 -13.58
C HIS A 8 16.85 0.01 -14.30
N PHE A 9 15.65 0.02 -13.72
CA PHE A 9 14.48 -0.60 -14.33
C PHE A 9 14.11 0.06 -15.68
N ALA A 10 14.31 1.38 -15.81
CA ALA A 10 14.06 2.08 -17.07
C ALA A 10 14.98 1.57 -18.20
N THR A 11 16.28 1.41 -17.92
CA THR A 11 17.31 1.10 -18.93
C THR A 11 17.62 -0.38 -19.07
N CYS A 12 17.23 -1.24 -18.13
CA CYS A 12 17.59 -2.67 -18.17
C CYS A 12 16.81 -3.41 -19.28
N PRO A 13 17.52 -4.05 -20.25
CA PRO A 13 16.86 -4.81 -21.32
C PRO A 13 16.25 -6.12 -20.81
N LYS A 14 16.84 -6.70 -19.75
CA LYS A 14 16.41 -7.97 -19.15
C LYS A 14 15.31 -7.80 -18.09
N LYS A 15 14.54 -6.70 -18.12
CA LYS A 15 13.60 -6.34 -17.03
C LYS A 15 12.36 -7.22 -16.94
N MET A 16 11.92 -7.83 -18.05
CA MET A 16 10.73 -8.70 -18.11
C MET A 16 11.03 -10.11 -18.66
N ALA A 17 12.31 -10.44 -18.88
CA ALA A 17 12.71 -11.73 -19.43
C ALA A 17 12.63 -12.88 -18.40
N PRO A 18 12.28 -14.11 -18.81
CA PRO A 18 12.45 -15.30 -17.98
C PRO A 18 13.95 -15.50 -17.67
N GLY A 19 14.30 -15.69 -16.39
CA GLY A 19 15.71 -15.65 -15.93
C GLY A 19 16.33 -14.25 -15.85
N GLY A 20 15.52 -13.19 -15.99
CA GLY A 20 15.98 -11.81 -16.09
C GLY A 20 16.59 -11.20 -14.83
N CYS A 21 16.79 -9.88 -14.86
CA CYS A 21 17.56 -9.17 -13.83
C CYS A 21 16.88 -9.20 -12.45
N ALA A 22 17.61 -9.65 -11.41
CA ALA A 22 17.13 -9.70 -10.03
C ALA A 22 16.70 -8.32 -9.49
N ARG A 23 17.40 -7.25 -9.89
CA ARG A 23 17.08 -5.87 -9.52
C ARG A 23 15.73 -5.43 -10.10
N CYS A 24 15.44 -5.83 -11.33
CA CYS A 24 14.14 -5.60 -11.98
C CYS A 24 13.03 -6.48 -11.40
N LYS A 25 13.33 -7.73 -11.05
CA LYS A 25 12.36 -8.63 -10.41
C LYS A 25 11.84 -8.07 -9.09
N ARG A 26 12.73 -7.53 -8.26
CA ARG A 26 12.35 -6.82 -7.02
C ARG A 26 11.48 -5.60 -7.32
N MET A 27 11.83 -4.82 -8.35
CA MET A 27 11.02 -3.66 -8.74
C MET A 27 9.60 -4.06 -9.20
N LEU A 28 9.47 -5.13 -10.00
CA LEU A 28 8.17 -5.65 -10.42
C LEU A 28 7.32 -6.11 -9.22
N GLN A 29 7.93 -6.72 -8.21
CA GLN A 29 7.24 -7.06 -6.97
C GLN A 29 6.71 -5.83 -6.23
N LEU A 30 7.48 -4.74 -6.19
CA LEU A 30 7.03 -3.46 -5.60
C LEU A 30 5.84 -2.88 -6.37
N PHE A 31 5.88 -2.87 -7.71
CA PHE A 31 4.74 -2.41 -8.51
C PHE A 31 3.49 -3.28 -8.30
N ARG A 32 3.66 -4.61 -8.23
CA ARG A 32 2.56 -5.54 -7.92
C ARG A 32 1.96 -5.26 -6.55
N LEU A 33 2.80 -5.04 -5.53
CA LEU A 33 2.35 -4.71 -4.18
C LEU A 33 1.57 -3.40 -4.19
N HIS A 34 2.13 -2.35 -4.79
CA HIS A 34 1.49 -1.05 -4.90
C HIS A 34 0.11 -1.17 -5.56
N ALA A 35 0.01 -1.80 -6.73
CA ALA A 35 -1.25 -1.98 -7.44
C ALA A 35 -2.31 -2.73 -6.61
N SER A 36 -1.88 -3.66 -5.75
CA SER A 36 -2.79 -4.44 -4.87
C SER A 36 -3.33 -3.63 -3.69
N VAL A 37 -2.70 -2.52 -3.32
CA VAL A 37 -3.09 -1.65 -2.20
C VAL A 37 -3.46 -0.23 -2.67
N CYS A 38 -3.57 -0.02 -3.98
CA CYS A 38 -3.84 1.28 -4.59
C CYS A 38 -5.32 1.42 -4.93
N ASP A 39 -5.99 2.28 -4.15
CA ASP A 39 -7.41 2.56 -4.30
C ASP A 39 -7.67 3.77 -5.23
N ARG A 40 -6.62 4.45 -5.69
CA ARG A 40 -6.76 5.60 -6.58
C ARG A 40 -7.23 5.15 -7.98
N PRO A 41 -8.04 5.97 -8.67
CA PRO A 41 -8.31 5.76 -10.09
C PRO A 41 -7.01 5.89 -10.88
N ASP A 42 -6.88 5.15 -11.97
CA ASP A 42 -5.59 4.98 -12.67
C ASP A 42 -4.96 6.30 -13.11
N ARG A 43 -5.77 7.28 -13.56
CA ARG A 43 -5.30 8.62 -13.96
C ARG A 43 -4.74 9.45 -12.80
N ALA A 44 -5.11 9.13 -11.55
CA ALA A 44 -4.61 9.81 -10.36
C ALA A 44 -3.37 9.12 -9.73
N CYS A 45 -3.02 7.92 -10.20
CA CYS A 45 -1.86 7.20 -9.71
C CYS A 45 -0.61 7.53 -10.54
N ARG A 46 0.41 8.12 -9.91
CA ARG A 46 1.69 8.46 -10.57
C ARG A 46 2.67 7.30 -10.66
N VAL A 47 2.31 6.13 -10.12
CA VAL A 47 3.21 4.96 -10.14
C VAL A 47 3.12 4.27 -11.49
N PRO A 48 4.23 4.16 -12.24
CA PRO A 48 4.23 3.50 -13.53
C PRO A 48 3.78 2.04 -13.39
N LEU A 49 3.09 1.53 -14.41
CA LEU A 49 2.56 0.15 -14.47
C LEU A 49 1.48 -0.19 -13.42
N CYS A 50 1.02 0.76 -12.61
CA CYS A 50 -0.04 0.51 -11.62
C CYS A 50 -1.29 -0.10 -12.27
N SER A 51 -1.81 0.50 -13.34
CA SER A 51 -2.99 0.02 -14.07
C SER A 51 -2.79 -1.38 -14.65
N HIS A 52 -1.64 -1.64 -15.27
CA HIS A 52 -1.28 -2.95 -15.84
C HIS A 52 -1.31 -4.06 -14.77
N PHE A 53 -0.70 -3.81 -13.60
CA PHE A 53 -0.71 -4.78 -12.51
C PHE A 53 -2.09 -4.93 -11.85
N LYS A 54 -2.89 -3.85 -11.80
CA LYS A 54 -4.27 -3.88 -11.28
C LYS A 54 -5.16 -4.77 -12.14
N ALA A 55 -5.09 -4.63 -13.46
CA ALA A 55 -5.78 -5.51 -14.41
C ALA A 55 -5.33 -6.97 -14.27
N LYS A 56 -4.01 -7.21 -14.18
CA LYS A 56 -3.45 -8.57 -14.00
C LYS A 56 -3.85 -9.23 -12.67
N ALA A 57 -4.07 -8.42 -11.62
CA ALA A 57 -4.52 -8.93 -10.33
C ALA A 57 -5.99 -9.37 -10.33
N GLN A 58 -6.82 -8.80 -11.22
CA GLN A 58 -8.24 -9.17 -11.36
C GLN A 58 -8.42 -10.46 -12.17
N THR A 59 -7.59 -10.68 -13.18
CA THR A 59 -7.69 -11.86 -14.06
C THR A 59 -6.98 -13.10 -13.52
N GLY A 60 -6.01 -12.93 -12.61
CA GLY A 60 -5.25 -14.04 -12.04
C GLY A 60 -5.78 -14.54 -10.69
N LYS A 61 -5.80 -15.85 -10.47
CA LYS A 61 -5.92 -16.44 -9.12
C LYS A 61 -4.70 -16.02 -8.28
N ALA A 62 -4.83 -14.92 -7.52
CA ALA A 62 -3.80 -14.51 -6.60
C ALA A 62 -3.66 -15.53 -5.46
N ASP A 63 -2.43 -16.02 -5.27
CA ASP A 63 -2.03 -16.92 -4.18
C ASP A 63 -2.60 -16.46 -2.81
N LYS A 64 -3.02 -17.42 -1.98
CA LYS A 64 -3.54 -17.18 -0.63
C LYS A 64 -2.53 -16.39 0.20
N THR A 65 -1.24 -16.72 0.09
CA THR A 65 -0.15 -16.03 0.80
C THR A 65 -0.05 -14.56 0.38
N TRP A 66 -0.13 -14.28 -0.93
CA TRP A 66 -0.13 -12.91 -1.45
C TRP A 66 -1.32 -12.11 -0.92
N ARG A 67 -2.50 -12.71 -0.88
CA ARG A 67 -3.72 -12.06 -0.37
C ARG A 67 -3.61 -11.69 1.10
N LEU A 68 -3.01 -12.56 1.92
CA LEU A 68 -2.74 -12.28 3.34
C LEU A 68 -1.73 -11.15 3.51
N LEU A 69 -0.67 -11.14 2.70
CA LEU A 69 0.31 -10.05 2.70
C LEU A 69 -0.35 -8.71 2.38
N VAL A 70 -1.15 -8.65 1.31
CA VAL A 70 -1.88 -7.44 0.93
C VAL A 70 -2.78 -6.96 2.06
N LYS A 71 -3.55 -7.85 2.71
CA LYS A 71 -4.40 -7.49 3.86
C LYS A 71 -3.59 -6.88 5.01
N LYS A 72 -2.43 -7.46 5.36
CA LYS A 72 -1.57 -6.94 6.43
C LYS A 72 -1.00 -5.56 6.08
N VAL A 73 -0.52 -5.39 4.84
CA VAL A 73 0.04 -4.12 4.37
C VAL A 73 -1.04 -3.04 4.31
N THR A 74 -2.25 -3.35 3.85
CA THR A 74 -3.37 -2.39 3.85
C THR A 74 -3.72 -1.94 5.26
N ARG A 75 -3.81 -2.87 6.23
CA ARG A 75 -4.05 -2.50 7.64
C ARG A 75 -2.95 -1.57 8.17
N ALA A 76 -1.68 -1.92 7.96
CA ALA A 76 -0.55 -1.09 8.38
C ALA A 76 -0.58 0.31 7.73
N LYS A 77 -0.92 0.39 6.44
CA LYS A 77 -1.07 1.66 5.70
C LYS A 77 -2.16 2.54 6.32
N VAL A 78 -3.32 1.98 6.66
CA VAL A 78 -4.40 2.73 7.32
C VAL A 78 -3.96 3.23 8.69
N MET A 79 -3.38 2.35 9.52
CA MET A 79 -2.91 2.72 10.85
C MET A 79 -1.83 3.82 10.80
N SER A 80 -0.87 3.71 9.89
CA SER A 80 0.14 4.75 9.68
C SER A 80 -0.49 6.07 9.22
N SER A 81 -1.48 6.02 8.33
CA SER A 81 -2.20 7.23 7.91
C SER A 81 -2.99 7.88 9.04
N LEU A 82 -3.57 7.08 9.94
CA LEU A 82 -4.26 7.60 11.12
C LEU A 82 -3.28 8.21 12.13
N ALA A 83 -2.12 7.58 12.35
CA ALA A 83 -1.10 8.09 13.25
C ALA A 83 -0.49 9.42 12.77
N ASP A 84 -0.41 9.63 11.44
CA ASP A 84 0.10 10.86 10.85
C ASP A 84 -0.91 12.02 10.88
N ARG A 85 -2.18 11.76 11.20
CA ARG A 85 -3.19 12.82 11.32
C ARG A 85 -2.89 13.67 12.56
N LYS A 86 -2.44 14.91 12.31
CA LYS A 86 -2.29 15.95 13.34
C LYS A 86 -3.62 16.40 13.94
N VAL A 87 -4.74 16.18 13.24
CA VAL A 87 -6.08 16.52 13.68
C VAL A 87 -6.78 15.25 14.14
N VAL A 88 -7.01 15.15 15.45
CA VAL A 88 -7.85 14.10 16.03
C VAL A 88 -9.29 14.34 15.57
N PRO A 89 -9.96 13.36 14.92
CA PRO A 89 -11.34 13.54 14.51
C PRO A 89 -12.22 13.92 15.69
N GLU A 90 -13.13 14.87 15.50
CA GLU A 90 -14.01 15.40 16.56
C GLU A 90 -14.80 14.29 17.28
N VAL A 91 -15.23 13.27 16.54
CA VAL A 91 -15.89 12.07 17.09
C VAL A 91 -15.02 11.32 18.11
N VAL A 92 -13.70 11.28 17.90
CA VAL A 92 -12.75 10.66 18.84
C VAL A 92 -12.60 11.54 20.08
N VAL A 93 -12.51 12.86 19.91
CA VAL A 93 -12.46 13.82 21.02
C VAL A 93 -13.72 13.73 21.89
N MET A 94 -14.91 13.76 21.27
CA MET A 94 -16.19 13.63 21.97
C MET A 94 -16.34 12.29 22.71
N SER A 95 -15.85 11.20 22.10
CA SER A 95 -15.87 9.89 22.76
C SER A 95 -14.95 9.85 23.98
N TRP A 96 -13.78 10.48 23.88
CA TRP A 96 -12.79 10.54 24.97
C TRP A 96 -13.29 11.40 26.14
N THR A 97 -13.93 12.53 25.87
CA THR A 97 -14.54 13.39 26.90
C THR A 97 -15.71 12.69 27.61
N MET A 98 -16.57 11.97 26.88
CA MET A 98 -17.65 11.18 27.49
C MET A 98 -17.14 10.02 28.36
N TYR A 99 -16.10 9.31 27.92
CA TYR A 99 -15.51 8.22 28.68
C TYR A 99 -14.89 8.73 30.00
N ASN A 100 -14.07 9.77 29.94
CA ASN A 100 -13.44 10.36 31.13
C ASN A 100 -14.48 10.97 32.08
N GLY A 101 -15.55 11.59 31.56
CA GLY A 101 -16.66 12.09 32.40
C GLY A 101 -17.40 10.97 33.14
N ARG A 102 -17.61 9.80 32.52
CA ARG A 102 -18.22 8.63 33.18
C ARG A 102 -17.29 8.03 34.24
N VAL A 103 -16.00 7.93 33.95
CA VAL A 103 -15.00 7.42 34.90
C VAL A 103 -14.88 8.34 36.12
N ALA A 104 -14.91 9.66 35.91
CA ALA A 104 -14.91 10.64 37.01
C ALA A 104 -16.18 10.59 37.88
N LYS A 105 -17.31 10.14 37.34
CA LYS A 105 -18.59 9.99 38.05
C LYS A 105 -18.73 8.67 38.82
N LEU A 106 -17.80 7.73 38.60
CA LEU A 106 -17.74 6.42 39.26
C LEU A 106 -16.67 6.35 40.36
N ARG A 107 -15.92 7.44 40.57
CA ARG A 107 -15.02 7.65 41.71
C ARG A 107 -15.68 8.59 42.72
#